data_AF-A0A2D5XL51-F1
#
_entry.id   AF-A0A2D5XL51-F1
#
_cell.length_a   1.000
_cell.length_b   1.000
_cell.length_c   1.000
_cell.angle_alpha   90.00
_cell.angle_beta   90.00
_cell.angle_gamma   90.00
#
_symmetry.space_group_name_H-M   'P 1'
#
loop_
_entity.id
_entity.type
_entity.pdbx_description
1 polymer ?
#
loop_
_entity_poly.entity_id
_entity_poly.type
_entity_poly.pdbx_seq_one_letter_code
_entity_poly.pdbx_strand_id
1 'polypeptide(L)'
;MTCGRADSPTRLCAGLRCARMSASQGTLMPRLSDTTGRLPAGLFFEDFTLGRSFESFGRTLTDADLVLFAGISGDFNPVHLDQETAQATPFRGRVAHGMLVQSIATGLAVQMGIFHGTLVALASMEIAWKTPARVGDTIRVIMEVAEVDSNPKSRRGTVEFNVQVIKADDTVLVESRWQTVVSRRPKSTS
;
A
#
# COMPACT_ATOMS: atom_id res chain seq x y z
N MET A 1 47.66 7.82 29.29
CA MET A 1 46.68 7.07 28.48
C MET A 1 45.64 6.50 29.42
N THR A 2 44.53 7.22 29.58
CA THR A 2 43.43 6.83 30.46
C THR A 2 42.24 6.42 29.61
N CYS A 3 41.66 5.28 30.00
CA CYS A 3 40.44 4.68 29.47
C CYS A 3 39.23 5.58 29.71
N GLY A 4 38.32 5.69 28.73
CA GLY A 4 37.06 6.41 28.82
C GLY A 4 36.10 5.93 27.72
N ARG A 5 34.86 5.66 28.09
CA ARG A 5 33.91 4.76 27.44
C ARG A 5 33.27 5.33 26.16
N ALA A 6 32.81 4.38 25.34
CA ALA A 6 31.90 4.57 24.21
C ALA A 6 30.51 5.04 24.68
N ASP A 7 29.90 5.94 23.90
CA ASP A 7 28.46 6.16 23.90
C ASP A 7 27.95 6.11 22.45
N SER A 8 27.05 5.15 22.22
CA SER A 8 26.32 4.86 20.99
C SER A 8 25.01 5.66 20.92
N PRO A 9 24.47 5.97 19.72
CA PRO A 9 23.22 6.70 19.59
C PRO A 9 22.01 5.82 19.97
N THR A 10 21.20 6.34 20.89
CA THR A 10 19.99 5.68 21.41
C THR A 10 18.85 5.75 20.41
N ARG A 11 18.19 4.60 20.29
CA ARG A 11 17.05 4.23 19.44
C ARG A 11 15.82 5.09 19.70
N LEU A 12 15.16 5.55 18.64
CA LEU A 12 13.72 5.85 18.64
C LEU A 12 13.02 4.81 17.75
N CYS A 13 12.56 3.73 18.37
CA CYS A 13 11.52 2.86 17.84
C CYS A 13 10.43 2.85 18.90
N ALA A 14 9.44 3.73 18.75
CA ALA A 14 8.26 3.75 19.60
C ALA A 14 7.12 3.07 18.84
N GLY A 15 6.58 2.03 19.45
CA GLY A 15 5.81 0.98 18.80
C GLY A 15 4.49 1.40 18.15
N LEU A 16 4.24 0.85 16.97
CA LEU A 16 2.87 0.60 16.51
C LEU A 16 2.29 -0.52 17.38
N ARG A 17 1.29 -0.17 18.19
CA ARG A 17 0.46 -1.17 18.87
C ARG A 17 -0.51 -1.72 17.83
N CYS A 18 -0.52 -3.04 17.70
CA CYS A 18 -1.55 -3.77 16.96
C CYS A 18 -2.90 -3.54 17.68
N ALA A 19 -3.70 -2.59 17.18
CA ALA A 19 -5.06 -2.39 17.64
C ALA A 19 -5.93 -3.48 17.00
N ARG A 20 -6.61 -4.27 17.84
CA ARG A 20 -7.64 -5.22 17.37
C ARG A 20 -8.77 -4.40 16.73
N MET A 21 -8.91 -4.50 15.42
CA MET A 21 -9.99 -3.87 14.67
C MET A 21 -11.30 -4.63 14.97
N SER A 22 -12.25 -3.99 15.65
CA SER A 22 -13.60 -4.51 15.74
C SER A 22 -14.33 -4.23 14.43
N ALA A 23 -14.84 -5.27 13.79
CA ALA A 23 -15.68 -5.13 12.61
C ALA A 23 -16.96 -4.35 12.95
N SER A 24 -17.09 -3.11 12.46
CA SER A 24 -18.39 -2.47 12.34
C SER A 24 -18.42 -1.41 11.26
N GLN A 25 -19.49 -1.50 10.46
CA GLN A 25 -20.01 -0.59 9.44
C GLN A 25 -19.55 -0.85 8.01
N GLY A 26 -20.53 -1.30 7.21
CA GLY A 26 -20.36 -1.94 5.92
C GLY A 26 -19.63 -1.09 4.89
N THR A 27 -18.79 -1.79 4.14
CA THR A 27 -18.12 -1.33 2.93
C THR A 27 -19.17 -0.90 1.90
N LEU A 28 -19.39 0.40 1.76
CA LEU A 28 -20.16 0.95 0.66
C LEU A 28 -19.31 0.85 -0.62
N MET A 29 -19.48 -0.24 -1.36
CA MET A 29 -18.98 -0.35 -2.73
C MET A 29 -19.67 0.71 -3.59
N PRO A 30 -18.94 1.51 -4.39
CA PRO A 30 -19.55 2.44 -5.32
C PRO A 30 -20.42 1.67 -6.33
N ARG A 31 -21.68 2.09 -6.52
CA ARG A 31 -22.55 1.50 -7.56
C ARG A 31 -21.89 1.68 -8.92
N LEU A 32 -21.81 0.59 -9.71
CA LEU A 32 -21.29 0.63 -11.07
C LEU A 32 -22.28 1.40 -11.97
N SER A 33 -21.79 2.51 -12.50
CA SER A 33 -22.37 3.42 -13.50
C SER A 33 -23.60 4.25 -13.08
N ASP A 34 -23.44 5.57 -13.20
CA ASP A 34 -24.55 6.50 -13.39
C ASP A 34 -25.04 6.39 -14.85
N THR A 35 -26.32 6.71 -15.08
CA THR A 35 -27.05 6.77 -16.37
C THR A 35 -26.33 7.53 -17.50
N THR A 36 -25.25 8.23 -17.19
CA THR A 36 -24.37 8.97 -18.10
C THR A 36 -23.25 8.10 -18.72
N GLY A 37 -23.12 6.83 -18.35
CA GLY A 37 -22.05 5.94 -18.82
C GLY A 37 -20.67 6.29 -18.25
N ARG A 38 -20.60 7.20 -17.28
CA ARG A 38 -19.38 7.59 -16.59
C ARG A 38 -19.23 6.74 -15.33
N LEU A 39 -18.03 6.20 -15.10
CA LEU A 39 -17.70 5.62 -13.80
C LEU A 39 -17.87 6.70 -12.72
N PRO A 40 -18.44 6.37 -11.55
CA PRO A 40 -18.52 7.32 -10.45
C PRO A 40 -17.12 7.87 -10.15
N ALA A 41 -17.03 9.18 -9.94
CA ALA A 41 -15.79 9.75 -9.42
C ALA A 41 -15.46 9.09 -8.08
N GLY A 42 -14.16 8.89 -7.83
CA GLY A 42 -13.64 8.48 -6.55
C GLY A 42 -13.91 9.53 -5.46
N LEU A 43 -13.32 9.29 -4.30
CA LEU A 43 -13.48 10.18 -3.16
C LEU A 43 -12.73 11.49 -3.39
N PHE A 44 -13.38 12.61 -3.05
CA PHE A 44 -12.72 13.91 -2.97
C PHE A 44 -12.03 14.04 -1.61
N PHE A 45 -11.15 15.04 -1.49
CA PHE A 45 -10.44 15.34 -0.24
C PHE A 45 -11.36 15.34 0.98
N GLU A 46 -12.52 15.97 0.88
CA GLU A 46 -13.49 16.13 1.97
C GLU A 46 -14.10 14.80 2.45
N ASP A 47 -13.99 13.73 1.66
CA ASP A 47 -14.55 12.41 2.00
C ASP A 47 -13.55 11.55 2.81
N PHE A 48 -12.29 11.98 2.95
CA PHE A 48 -11.28 11.31 3.77
C PHE A 48 -11.29 11.84 5.20
N THR A 49 -11.57 10.95 6.15
CA THR A 49 -11.57 11.24 7.59
C THR A 49 -10.53 10.38 8.28
N LEU A 50 -9.82 10.95 9.27
CA LEU A 50 -8.82 10.25 10.07
C LEU A 50 -9.37 8.91 10.61
N GLY A 51 -8.57 7.84 10.51
CA GLY A 51 -8.94 6.49 10.95
C GLY A 51 -9.88 5.72 10.02
N ARG A 52 -10.35 6.33 8.92
CA ARG A 52 -11.15 5.62 7.92
C ARG A 52 -10.27 4.60 7.19
N SER A 53 -10.70 3.35 7.16
CA SER A 53 -10.00 2.26 6.45
C SER A 53 -10.70 1.85 5.17
N PHE A 54 -9.91 1.39 4.21
CA PHE A 54 -10.31 0.84 2.93
C PHE A 54 -9.60 -0.49 2.71
N GLU A 55 -10.26 -1.42 2.04
CA GLU A 55 -9.73 -2.75 1.78
C GLU A 55 -9.96 -3.15 0.33
N SER A 56 -8.92 -3.70 -0.31
CA SER A 56 -9.00 -4.20 -1.68
C SER A 56 -9.54 -5.63 -1.75
N PHE A 57 -9.91 -6.06 -2.95
CA PHE A 57 -10.03 -7.50 -3.23
C PHE A 57 -8.68 -8.21 -3.08
N GLY A 58 -8.74 -9.52 -2.93
CA GLY A 58 -7.56 -10.39 -2.91
C GLY A 58 -7.05 -10.74 -4.31
N ARG A 59 -5.74 -10.92 -4.45
CA ARG A 59 -5.09 -11.39 -5.67
C ARG A 59 -4.01 -12.41 -5.35
N THR A 60 -4.02 -13.55 -6.02
CA THR A 60 -2.98 -14.59 -5.89
C THR A 60 -1.76 -14.25 -6.73
N LEU A 61 -0.57 -14.33 -6.13
CA LEU A 61 0.72 -14.24 -6.82
C LEU A 61 1.00 -15.52 -7.60
N THR A 62 1.43 -15.37 -8.84
CA THR A 62 1.72 -16.47 -9.74
C THR A 62 3.18 -16.44 -10.19
N ASP A 63 3.68 -17.54 -10.75
CA ASP A 63 5.04 -17.57 -11.32
C ASP A 63 5.18 -16.57 -12.49
N ALA A 64 4.11 -16.38 -13.26
CA ALA A 64 4.04 -15.40 -14.32
C ALA A 64 4.30 -13.97 -13.82
N ASP A 65 3.87 -13.63 -12.61
CA ASP A 65 4.13 -12.32 -12.02
C ASP A 65 5.62 -12.07 -11.81
N LEU A 66 6.36 -13.07 -11.32
CA LEU A 66 7.79 -12.98 -11.08
C LEU A 66 8.55 -12.80 -12.40
N VAL A 67 8.22 -13.61 -13.40
CA VAL A 67 8.86 -13.56 -14.72
C VAL A 67 8.57 -12.24 -15.43
N LEU A 68 7.31 -11.80 -15.46
CA LEU A 68 6.91 -10.55 -16.09
C LEU A 68 7.53 -9.34 -15.38
N PHE A 69 7.59 -9.35 -14.05
CA PHE A 69 8.19 -8.25 -13.30
C PHE A 69 9.70 -8.19 -13.51
N ALA A 70 10.39 -9.33 -13.50
CA ALA A 70 11.82 -9.36 -13.85
C ALA A 70 12.05 -8.80 -15.26
N GLY A 71 11.22 -9.19 -16.23
CA GLY A 71 11.28 -8.69 -17.60
C GLY A 71 11.09 -7.17 -17.72
N ILE A 72 10.10 -6.59 -17.05
CA ILE A 72 9.82 -5.14 -17.15
C ILE A 72 10.78 -4.28 -16.30
N SER A 73 11.20 -4.78 -15.14
CA SER A 73 12.09 -4.05 -14.22
C SER A 73 13.56 -4.18 -14.56
N GLY A 74 13.94 -5.27 -15.27
CA GLY A 74 15.33 -5.66 -15.49
C GLY A 74 15.98 -6.35 -14.27
N ASP A 75 15.24 -6.57 -13.18
CA ASP A 75 15.75 -7.26 -11.99
C ASP A 75 15.61 -8.78 -12.15
N PHE A 76 16.67 -9.40 -12.68
CA PHE A 76 16.83 -10.85 -12.82
C PHE A 76 17.62 -11.48 -11.67
N ASN A 77 17.60 -10.89 -10.46
CA ASN A 77 18.28 -11.51 -9.32
C ASN A 77 17.83 -12.98 -9.14
N PRO A 78 18.76 -13.95 -9.08
CA PRO A 78 18.44 -15.38 -9.00
C PRO A 78 17.52 -15.75 -7.84
N VAL A 79 17.50 -14.98 -6.74
CA VAL A 79 16.61 -15.23 -5.60
C VAL A 79 15.11 -15.23 -5.98
N HIS A 80 14.77 -14.56 -7.08
CA HIS A 80 13.40 -14.47 -7.58
C HIS A 80 13.09 -15.55 -8.62
N LEU A 81 14.06 -15.98 -9.43
CA LEU A 81 13.78 -16.77 -10.64
C LEU A 81 14.38 -18.17 -10.63
N ASP A 82 15.50 -18.37 -9.95
CA ASP A 82 16.22 -19.64 -9.90
C ASP A 82 15.89 -20.37 -8.59
N GLN A 83 15.25 -21.52 -8.73
CA GLN A 83 14.86 -22.34 -7.59
C GLN A 83 16.06 -22.91 -6.84
N GLU A 84 17.12 -23.34 -7.54
CA GLU A 84 18.30 -23.96 -6.91
C GLU A 84 19.07 -22.93 -6.11
N THR A 85 19.36 -21.77 -6.73
CA THR A 85 20.01 -20.66 -6.03
C THR A 85 19.19 -20.19 -4.83
N ALA A 86 17.87 -20.02 -5.00
CA ALA A 86 17.01 -19.55 -3.92
C ALA A 86 16.91 -20.55 -2.74
N GLN A 87 17.03 -21.86 -2.97
CA GLN A 87 17.05 -22.87 -1.90
C GLN A 87 18.26 -22.74 -0.97
N ALA A 88 19.41 -22.31 -1.51
CA ALA A 88 20.62 -22.10 -0.73
C ALA A 88 20.56 -20.85 0.18
N THR A 89 19.64 -19.92 -0.10
CA THR A 89 19.47 -18.68 0.69
C THR A 89 18.68 -18.92 1.99
N PRO A 90 18.67 -17.95 2.93
CA PRO A 90 17.78 -18.00 4.10
C PRO A 90 16.29 -18.08 3.77
N PHE A 91 15.90 -17.73 2.53
CA PHE A 91 14.51 -17.84 2.09
C PHE A 91 14.10 -19.28 1.75
N ARG A 92 15.02 -20.23 1.56
CA ARG A 92 14.70 -21.65 1.28
C ARG A 92 13.72 -21.84 0.12
N GLY A 93 13.96 -21.12 -0.98
CA GLY A 93 13.13 -21.12 -2.19
C GLY A 93 12.76 -19.73 -2.67
N ARG A 94 12.28 -19.63 -3.91
CA ARG A 94 12.02 -18.35 -4.59
C ARG A 94 11.04 -17.48 -3.82
N VAL A 95 11.27 -16.18 -3.86
CA VAL A 95 10.41 -15.14 -3.28
C VAL A 95 10.11 -14.09 -4.33
N ALA A 96 8.93 -13.46 -4.27
CA ALA A 96 8.58 -12.36 -5.15
C ALA A 96 9.47 -11.13 -4.87
N HIS A 97 9.72 -10.30 -5.90
CA HIS A 97 10.37 -9.00 -5.70
C HIS A 97 9.56 -8.14 -4.73
N GLY A 98 10.23 -7.44 -3.82
CA GLY A 98 9.54 -6.50 -2.93
C GLY A 98 8.77 -5.42 -3.70
N MET A 99 9.36 -4.93 -4.80
CA MET A 99 8.72 -3.94 -5.67
C MET A 99 7.62 -4.53 -6.57
N LEU A 100 7.63 -5.84 -6.85
CA LEU A 100 6.49 -6.51 -7.48
C LEU A 100 5.28 -6.43 -6.55
N VAL A 101 5.43 -6.86 -5.29
CA VAL A 101 4.36 -6.80 -4.28
C VAL A 101 3.82 -5.38 -4.13
N GLN A 102 4.71 -4.38 -4.06
CA GLN A 102 4.31 -2.98 -3.97
C GLN A 102 3.57 -2.49 -5.23
N SER A 103 4.03 -2.86 -6.43
CA SER A 103 3.37 -2.49 -7.69
C SER A 103 1.98 -3.11 -7.82
N ILE A 104 1.79 -4.31 -7.27
CA ILE A 104 0.47 -4.94 -7.20
C ILE A 104 -0.41 -4.21 -6.20
N ALA A 105 0.15 -3.82 -5.05
CA ALA A 105 -0.59 -3.09 -4.03
C ALA A 105 -1.13 -1.75 -4.56
N THR A 106 -0.36 -1.00 -5.34
CA THR A 106 -0.86 0.25 -5.97
C THR A 106 -1.97 -0.02 -6.99
N GLY A 107 -1.86 -1.10 -7.78
CA GLY A 107 -2.93 -1.53 -8.68
C GLY A 107 -4.23 -1.90 -7.95
N LEU A 108 -4.12 -2.68 -6.86
CA LEU A 108 -5.25 -3.02 -6.00
C LEU A 108 -5.88 -1.79 -5.34
N ALA A 109 -5.06 -0.82 -4.93
CA ALA A 109 -5.55 0.44 -4.37
C ALA A 109 -6.35 1.27 -5.38
N VAL A 110 -5.93 1.31 -6.65
CA VAL A 110 -6.70 1.95 -7.72
C VAL A 110 -8.03 1.23 -7.96
N GLN A 111 -8.03 -0.11 -7.91
CA GLN A 111 -9.24 -0.93 -8.10
C GLN A 111 -10.28 -0.76 -7.00
N MET A 112 -9.91 -0.24 -5.82
CA MET A 112 -10.89 0.14 -4.79
C MET A 112 -11.81 1.30 -5.23
N GLY A 113 -11.47 2.01 -6.31
CA GLY A 113 -12.27 3.11 -6.86
C GLY A 113 -12.17 4.43 -6.08
N ILE A 114 -11.54 4.43 -4.90
CA ILE A 114 -11.45 5.62 -4.02
C ILE A 114 -10.65 6.78 -4.62
N PHE A 115 -9.86 6.53 -5.66
CA PHE A 115 -8.98 7.50 -6.32
C PHE A 115 -9.44 7.88 -7.74
N HIS A 116 -10.54 7.30 -8.24
CA HIS A 116 -10.92 7.40 -9.65
C HIS A 116 -11.20 8.86 -10.07
N GLY A 117 -10.34 9.45 -10.89
CA GLY A 117 -10.50 10.83 -11.36
C GLY A 117 -10.28 11.91 -10.29
N THR A 118 -9.90 11.53 -9.06
CA THR A 118 -9.66 12.48 -7.95
C THR A 118 -8.22 12.50 -7.47
N LEU A 119 -7.47 11.40 -7.62
CA LEU A 119 -6.04 11.35 -7.32
C LEU A 119 -5.25 12.21 -8.30
N VAL A 120 -4.52 13.19 -7.76
CA VAL A 120 -3.64 14.07 -8.52
C VAL A 120 -2.23 13.49 -8.56
N ALA A 121 -1.74 13.01 -7.42
CA ALA A 121 -0.40 12.43 -7.31
C ALA A 121 -0.32 11.46 -6.13
N LEU A 122 0.47 10.41 -6.30
CA LEU A 122 1.12 9.72 -5.21
C LEU A 122 2.47 10.43 -5.00
N ALA A 123 2.59 11.20 -3.93
CA ALA A 123 3.72 12.10 -3.70
C ALA A 123 4.94 11.38 -3.10
N SER A 124 4.71 10.45 -2.18
CA SER A 124 5.78 9.67 -1.56
C SER A 124 5.27 8.33 -1.03
N MET A 125 6.21 7.41 -0.84
CA MET A 125 5.99 6.12 -0.18
C MET A 125 7.20 5.81 0.71
N GLU A 126 6.93 5.50 1.98
CA GLU A 126 7.89 4.87 2.88
C GLU A 126 7.51 3.40 3.03
N ILE A 127 8.45 2.48 2.82
CA ILE A 127 8.14 1.04 2.69
C ILE A 127 9.06 0.22 3.60
N ALA A 128 8.45 -0.71 4.34
CA ALA A 128 9.13 -1.71 5.13
C ALA A 128 8.62 -3.12 4.76
N TRP A 129 9.48 -3.93 4.15
CA TRP A 129 9.20 -5.35 3.87
C TRP A 129 9.39 -6.18 5.13
N LYS A 130 8.34 -6.89 5.56
CA LYS A 130 8.30 -7.61 6.84
C LYS A 130 8.53 -9.10 6.66
N THR A 131 7.86 -9.70 5.70
CA THR A 131 8.01 -11.12 5.38
C THR A 131 8.04 -11.33 3.87
N PRO A 132 8.77 -12.35 3.37
CA PRO A 132 8.81 -12.65 1.95
C PRO A 132 7.43 -13.10 1.44
N ALA A 133 7.07 -12.63 0.25
CA ALA A 133 5.90 -13.12 -0.48
C ALA A 133 6.32 -14.20 -1.48
N ARG A 134 5.43 -15.15 -1.77
CA ARG A 134 5.70 -16.30 -2.64
C ARG A 134 4.58 -16.53 -3.64
N VAL A 135 4.91 -17.26 -4.70
CA VAL A 135 3.91 -17.83 -5.61
C VAL A 135 2.91 -18.66 -4.81
N GLY A 136 1.62 -18.46 -5.07
CA GLY A 136 0.51 -19.06 -4.34
C GLY A 136 -0.03 -18.20 -3.18
N ASP A 137 0.74 -17.22 -2.69
CA ASP A 137 0.21 -16.28 -1.69
C ASP A 137 -0.91 -15.45 -2.30
N THR A 138 -2.06 -15.40 -1.62
CA THR A 138 -3.14 -14.46 -1.95
C THR A 138 -3.02 -13.24 -1.07
N ILE A 139 -2.84 -12.07 -1.69
CA ILE A 139 -2.57 -10.80 -1.02
C ILE A 139 -3.73 -9.81 -1.18
N ARG A 140 -3.94 -8.98 -0.17
CA ARG A 140 -4.89 -7.84 -0.18
C ARG A 140 -4.24 -6.62 0.46
N VAL A 141 -4.79 -5.44 0.17
CA VAL A 141 -4.31 -4.15 0.68
C VAL A 141 -5.31 -3.58 1.66
N ILE A 142 -4.83 -3.15 2.82
CA ILE A 142 -5.57 -2.29 3.76
C ILE A 142 -4.93 -0.91 3.74
N MET A 143 -5.74 0.13 3.55
CA MET A 143 -5.31 1.53 3.63
C MET A 143 -6.13 2.25 4.70
N GLU A 144 -5.48 2.78 5.72
CA GLU A 144 -6.10 3.60 6.76
C GLU A 144 -5.63 5.04 6.65
N VAL A 145 -6.56 6.00 6.64
CA VAL A 145 -6.24 7.43 6.66
C VAL A 145 -5.52 7.77 7.96
N ALA A 146 -4.23 8.06 7.87
CA ALA A 146 -3.35 8.37 8.99
C ALA A 146 -3.23 9.88 9.24
N GLU A 147 -3.38 10.69 8.19
CA GLU A 147 -3.33 12.14 8.28
C GLU A 147 -4.12 12.80 7.14
N VAL A 148 -4.71 13.96 7.44
CA VAL A 148 -5.42 14.79 6.47
C VAL A 148 -4.92 16.21 6.65
N ASP A 149 -3.96 16.63 5.82
CA ASP A 149 -3.43 17.99 5.84
C ASP A 149 -4.20 18.86 4.85
N SER A 150 -4.95 19.80 5.41
CA SER A 150 -5.70 20.79 4.64
C SER A 150 -4.96 22.13 4.61
N ASN A 151 -4.35 22.46 3.49
CA ASN A 151 -4.11 23.86 3.13
C ASN A 151 -5.42 24.45 2.56
N PRO A 152 -6.12 25.37 3.26
CA PRO A 152 -7.43 25.87 2.81
C PRO A 152 -7.38 26.70 1.53
N LYS A 153 -6.20 27.23 1.18
CA LYS A 153 -5.98 28.03 -0.04
C LYS A 153 -5.72 27.17 -1.28
N SER A 154 -5.50 25.86 -1.10
CA SER A 154 -5.25 24.93 -2.18
C SER A 154 -6.55 24.31 -2.71
N ARG A 155 -6.65 24.16 -4.04
CA ARG A 155 -7.72 23.37 -4.69
C ARG A 155 -7.57 21.85 -4.48
N ARG A 156 -6.52 21.43 -3.78
CA ARG A 156 -6.13 20.04 -3.50
C ARG A 156 -5.85 19.90 -2.01
N GLY A 157 -5.88 18.68 -1.51
CA GLY A 157 -5.42 18.39 -0.16
C GLY A 157 -4.55 17.14 -0.13
N THR A 158 -3.76 17.02 0.95
CA THR A 158 -2.86 15.90 1.15
C THR A 158 -3.51 14.91 2.10
N VAL A 159 -3.53 13.63 1.72
CA VAL A 159 -4.01 12.54 2.56
C VAL A 159 -2.92 11.52 2.67
N GLU A 160 -2.53 11.20 3.90
CA GLU A 160 -1.56 10.15 4.20
C GLU A 160 -2.28 8.89 4.66
N PHE A 161 -1.79 7.75 4.17
CA PHE A 161 -2.32 6.45 4.52
C PHE A 161 -1.26 5.59 5.20
N ASN A 162 -1.63 4.93 6.29
CA ASN A 162 -0.95 3.72 6.72
C ASN A 162 -1.46 2.58 5.84
N VAL A 163 -0.55 1.88 5.16
CA VAL A 163 -0.88 0.85 4.19
C VAL A 163 -0.23 -0.46 4.57
N GLN A 164 -1.02 -1.52 4.61
CA GLN A 164 -0.54 -2.88 4.82
C GLN A 164 -0.88 -3.75 3.61
N VAL A 165 0.11 -4.53 3.16
CA VAL A 165 -0.12 -5.65 2.25
C VAL A 165 -0.05 -6.91 3.08
N ILE A 166 -1.14 -7.67 3.09
CA ILE A 166 -1.29 -8.84 3.94
C ILE A 166 -1.74 -10.05 3.13
N LYS A 167 -1.42 -11.25 3.62
CA LYS A 167 -1.90 -12.51 3.06
C LYS A 167 -3.32 -12.83 3.53
N ALA A 168 -3.91 -13.88 2.95
CA ALA A 168 -5.20 -14.44 3.37
C ALA A 168 -5.21 -14.97 4.82
N ASP A 169 -4.04 -15.29 5.40
CA ASP A 169 -3.87 -15.69 6.80
C ASP A 169 -3.52 -14.52 7.73
N ASP A 170 -3.71 -13.28 7.26
CA ASP A 170 -3.40 -12.02 7.95
C ASP A 170 -1.91 -11.80 8.29
N THR A 171 -0.99 -12.61 7.75
CA THR A 171 0.44 -12.30 7.84
C THR A 171 0.73 -11.00 7.08
N VAL A 172 1.41 -10.06 7.74
CA VAL A 172 1.83 -8.79 7.12
C VAL A 172 3.08 -8.98 6.28
N LEU A 173 2.96 -8.76 4.97
CA LEU A 173 4.08 -8.79 4.02
C LEU A 173 4.81 -7.46 3.98
N VAL A 174 4.06 -6.36 3.94
CA VAL A 174 4.59 -5.00 3.79
C VAL A 174 3.81 -4.06 4.70
N GLU A 175 4.53 -3.18 5.40
CA GLU A 175 3.97 -1.97 6.00
C GLU A 175 4.52 -0.77 5.26
N SER A 176 3.68 0.22 4.97
CA SER A 176 4.10 1.41 4.26
C SER A 176 3.27 2.63 4.64
N ARG A 177 3.82 3.83 4.41
CA ARG A 177 3.12 5.11 4.54
C ARG A 177 3.08 5.79 3.19
N TRP A 178 1.88 6.08 2.68
CA TRP A 178 1.69 6.66 1.35
C TRP A 178 1.14 8.07 1.49
N GLN A 179 1.84 9.06 0.94
CA GLN A 179 1.35 10.42 0.85
C GLN A 179 0.70 10.63 -0.52
N THR A 180 -0.55 11.05 -0.53
CA THR A 180 -1.31 11.31 -1.76
C THR A 180 -1.79 12.76 -1.79
N VAL A 181 -1.92 13.29 -3.00
CA VAL A 181 -2.57 14.57 -3.26
C VAL A 181 -3.86 14.28 -4.00
N VAL A 182 -4.98 14.71 -3.43
CA VAL A 182 -6.32 14.50 -3.99
C VAL A 182 -7.02 15.83 -4.26
N SER A 183 -7.88 15.83 -5.28
CA SER A 183 -8.67 16.99 -5.65
C SER A 183 -9.74 17.28 -4.59
N ARG A 184 -10.02 18.56 -4.35
CA ARG A 184 -11.21 18.97 -3.59
C ARG A 184 -12.45 18.92 -4.47
N ARG A 185 -13.60 18.74 -3.83
CA ARG A 185 -14.89 18.82 -4.52
C ARG A 185 -15.03 20.20 -5.20
N PRO A 186 -15.43 20.25 -6.49
CA PRO A 186 -15.72 21.52 -7.14
C PRO A 186 -16.80 22.27 -6.36
N LYS A 187 -16.64 23.60 -6.18
CA LYS A 187 -17.73 24.43 -5.66
C LYS A 187 -18.86 24.40 -6.68
N SER A 188 -20.10 24.13 -6.24
CA SER A 188 -21.26 24.27 -7.11
C SER A 188 -21.32 25.71 -7.61
N THR A 189 -21.22 25.90 -8.92
CA THR A 189 -21.56 27.18 -9.55
C THR A 189 -23.07 27.36 -9.42
N SER A 190 -23.48 28.30 -8.56
CA SER A 190 -24.83 28.88 -8.55
C SER A 190 -25.04 29.75 -9.77
#